data_AF-A0A1B6GIU7-F1
#
_entry.id   AF-A0A1B6GIU7-F1
#
_cell.length_a   1.000
_cell.length_b   1.000
_cell.length_c   1.000
_cell.angle_alpha   90.00
_cell.angle_beta   90.00
_cell.angle_gamma   90.00
#
_symmetry.space_group_name_H-M   'P 1'
#
loop_
_entity.id
_entity.type
_entity.pdbx_description
1 polymer ?
#
loop_
_entity_poly.entity_id
_entity_poly.type
_entity_poly.pdbx_seq_one_letter_code
_entity_poly.pdbx_strand_id
1 'polypeptide(L)'
;YSCDALFVYEELGVHEVLLESNPLKCDSSQLVDPKTLALALSASDLQLGHRYRYCVVLLEGGGNDESALVLGCSEIIPLLPTVKSNSLPGTKIGSYITSLDA
;
A
#
# COMPACT_ATOMS: atom_id res chain seq x y z
N TYR A 1 -12.66 6.39 -11.48
CA TYR A 1 -12.33 4.96 -11.62
C TYR A 1 -13.19 4.17 -10.63
N SER A 2 -13.36 2.89 -10.89
CA SER A 2 -13.82 1.92 -9.88
C SER A 2 -12.73 0.87 -9.64
N CYS A 3 -12.83 0.12 -8.56
CA CYS A 3 -11.88 -0.96 -8.23
C CYS A 3 -12.52 -2.33 -8.43
N ASP A 4 -11.70 -3.33 -8.74
CA ASP A 4 -12.14 -4.72 -8.92
C ASP A 4 -11.46 -5.71 -7.96
N ALA A 5 -10.13 -5.63 -7.84
CA ALA A 5 -9.36 -6.55 -7.00
C ALA A 5 -8.05 -5.94 -6.50
N LEU A 6 -7.51 -6.51 -5.44
CA LEU A 6 -6.15 -6.33 -4.96
C LEU A 6 -5.41 -7.66 -5.02
N PHE A 7 -4.24 -7.65 -5.66
CA PHE A 7 -3.28 -8.75 -5.63
C PHE A 7 -2.12 -8.44 -4.70
N VAL A 8 -1.73 -9.43 -3.90
CA VAL A 8 -0.55 -9.36 -3.03
C VAL A 8 0.46 -10.37 -3.52
N TYR A 9 1.65 -9.91 -3.89
CA TYR A 9 2.77 -10.75 -4.30
C TYR A 9 3.83 -10.77 -3.23
N GLU A 10 4.44 -11.92 -2.99
CA GLU A 10 5.62 -12.07 -2.14
C GLU A 10 6.88 -12.21 -3.00
N GLU A 11 7.93 -11.48 -2.64
CA GLU A 11 9.25 -11.57 -3.26
C GLU A 11 10.04 -12.77 -2.70
N LEU A 12 10.38 -13.71 -3.58
CA LEU A 12 11.19 -14.88 -3.29
C LEU A 12 12.44 -14.86 -4.17
N GLY A 13 13.48 -14.16 -3.70
CA GLY A 13 14.73 -13.99 -4.42
C GLY A 13 14.57 -13.05 -5.63
N VAL A 14 14.57 -13.61 -6.84
CA VAL A 14 14.36 -12.86 -8.10
C VAL A 14 12.96 -13.03 -8.67
N HIS A 15 12.08 -13.74 -7.95
CA HIS A 15 10.74 -14.06 -8.38
C HIS A 15 9.70 -13.40 -7.47
N GLU A 16 8.52 -13.13 -8.03
CA GLU A 16 7.35 -12.68 -7.29
C GLU A 16 6.25 -13.73 -7.46
N VAL A 17 5.66 -14.17 -6.35
CA VAL A 17 4.61 -15.19 -6.34
C VAL A 17 3.34 -14.58 -5.79
N LEU A 18 2.21 -14.80 -6.49
CA LEU A 18 0.90 -14.35 -6.02
C LEU A 18 0.53 -15.11 -4.73
N LEU A 19 0.37 -14.37 -3.65
CA LEU A 19 0.02 -14.89 -2.33
C LEU A 19 -1.49 -14.78 -2.08
N GLU A 20 -2.05 -13.59 -2.30
CA GLU A 20 -3.48 -13.32 -2.08
C GLU A 20 -4.12 -12.61 -3.26
N SER A 21 -5.41 -12.92 -3.50
CA SER A 21 -6.29 -12.19 -4.40
C SER A 21 -7.56 -11.82 -3.66
N ASN A 22 -7.68 -10.53 -3.35
CA ASN A 22 -8.74 -9.99 -2.53
C ASN A 22 -9.71 -9.18 -3.42
N PRO A 23 -10.99 -9.56 -3.54
CA PRO A 23 -11.95 -8.77 -4.29
C PRO A 23 -12.13 -7.40 -3.64
N LEU A 24 -12.18 -6.35 -4.45
CA LEU A 24 -12.25 -4.97 -4.01
C LEU A 24 -13.39 -4.27 -4.75
N LYS A 25 -14.21 -3.51 -4.01
CA LYS A 25 -15.24 -2.67 -4.62
C LYS A 25 -15.08 -1.25 -4.11
N CYS A 26 -14.77 -0.34 -5.02
CA CYS A 26 -14.68 1.08 -4.74
C CYS A 26 -15.30 1.87 -5.89
N ASP A 27 -15.78 3.07 -5.59
CA ASP A 27 -16.16 4.08 -6.58
C ASP A 27 -15.47 5.38 -6.18
N SER A 28 -14.55 5.86 -7.02
CA SER A 28 -13.76 7.05 -6.72
C SER A 28 -14.61 8.30 -6.52
N SER A 29 -15.82 8.35 -7.10
CA SER A 29 -16.74 9.48 -6.93
C SER A 29 -17.37 9.56 -5.53
N GLN A 30 -17.32 8.45 -4.79
CA GLN A 30 -17.88 8.33 -3.43
C GLN A 30 -16.79 8.44 -2.35
N LEU A 31 -15.52 8.52 -2.74
CA LEU A 31 -14.39 8.70 -1.82
C LEU A 31 -14.27 10.16 -1.37
N VAL A 32 -13.84 10.36 -0.13
CA VAL A 32 -13.54 11.70 0.42
C VAL A 32 -12.46 12.40 -0.41
N ASP A 33 -11.43 11.66 -0.81
CA ASP A 33 -10.44 12.08 -1.79
C ASP A 33 -10.40 11.05 -2.94
N PRO A 34 -10.88 11.40 -4.15
CA PRO A 34 -10.88 10.50 -5.30
C PRO A 34 -9.49 9.98 -5.70
N LYS A 35 -8.40 10.60 -5.25
CA LYS A 35 -7.03 10.18 -5.57
C LYS A 35 -6.41 9.27 -4.51
N THR A 36 -7.04 9.12 -3.36
CA THR A 36 -6.52 8.35 -2.24
C THR A 36 -7.47 7.22 -1.88
N LEU A 37 -6.99 5.98 -1.99
CA LEU A 37 -7.75 4.78 -1.63
C LEU A 37 -7.11 4.13 -0.40
N ALA A 38 -7.83 4.11 0.72
CA ALA A 38 -7.41 3.41 1.92
C ALA A 38 -7.93 1.97 1.89
N LEU A 39 -7.04 1.00 2.05
CA LEU A 39 -7.35 -0.43 2.06
C LEU A 39 -6.93 -1.05 3.39
N ALA A 40 -7.75 -1.96 3.90
CA ALA A 40 -7.43 -2.79 5.05
C ALA A 40 -7.36 -4.24 4.62
N LEU A 41 -6.25 -4.91 4.93
CA LEU A 41 -5.96 -6.28 4.53
C LEU A 41 -5.88 -7.18 5.75
N SER A 42 -6.43 -8.36 5.65
CA SER A 42 -6.17 -9.43 6.61
C SER A 42 -4.74 -9.92 6.42
N ALA A 43 -3.89 -9.75 7.43
CA ALA A 43 -2.49 -10.16 7.38
C ALA A 43 -2.30 -11.65 7.71
N SER A 44 -3.21 -12.52 7.25
CA SER A 44 -3.22 -13.93 7.66
C SER A 44 -2.05 -14.71 7.07
N ASP A 45 -1.71 -14.44 5.80
CA ASP A 45 -0.62 -15.15 5.11
C ASP A 45 0.67 -14.32 5.03
N LEU A 46 0.64 -13.07 5.51
CA LEU A 46 1.79 -12.18 5.52
C LEU A 46 2.70 -12.43 6.74
N GLN A 47 4.01 -12.47 6.49
CA GLN A 47 5.03 -12.80 7.46
C GLN A 47 5.98 -11.61 7.70
N LEU A 48 6.35 -11.39 8.96
CA LEU A 48 7.31 -10.35 9.33
C LEU A 48 8.68 -10.62 8.71
N GLY A 49 9.33 -9.57 8.20
CA GLY A 49 10.63 -9.65 7.54
C GLY A 49 10.57 -10.02 6.06
N HIS A 50 9.42 -10.48 5.57
CA HIS A 50 9.19 -10.76 4.15
C HIS A 50 8.85 -9.48 3.38
N ARG A 51 8.85 -9.56 2.05
CA ARG A 51 8.78 -8.40 1.15
C ARG A 51 7.64 -8.59 0.16
N TYR A 52 6.83 -7.55 -0.01
CA TYR A 52 5.56 -7.66 -0.70
C TYR A 52 5.33 -6.54 -1.73
N ARG A 53 4.64 -6.87 -2.83
CA ARG A 53 4.10 -5.91 -3.79
C ARG A 53 2.58 -6.00 -3.80
N TYR A 54 1.94 -4.84 -3.80
CA TYR A 54 0.48 -4.70 -3.80
C TYR A 54 0.04 -4.11 -5.13
N CYS A 55 -0.84 -4.79 -5.86
CA CYS A 55 -1.34 -4.35 -7.16
C CYS A 55 -2.86 -4.22 -7.14
N VAL A 56 -3.38 -3.00 -7.33
CA VAL A 56 -4.82 -2.72 -7.43
C VAL A 56 -5.24 -2.79 -8.89
N VAL A 57 -6.33 -3.50 -9.16
CA VAL A 57 -7.04 -3.49 -10.45
C VAL A 57 -8.05 -2.34 -10.42
N LEU A 58 -7.85 -1.38 -11.31
CA LEU A 58 -8.71 -0.24 -11.53
C LEU A 58 -9.43 -0.38 -12.87
N LEU A 59 -10.70 0.02 -12.86
CA LEU A 59 -11.55 0.12 -14.03
C LEU A 59 -11.74 1.60 -14.34
N GLU A 60 -11.20 2.04 -15.47
CA GLU A 60 -11.37 3.39 -15.98
C GLU A 60 -12.44 3.39 -17.08
N GLY A 61 -13.55 4.07 -16.84
CA GLY A 61 -14.69 4.12 -17.76
C GLY A 61 -15.14 5.57 -17.95
N GLY A 62 -14.98 6.07 -19.17
CA GLY A 62 -15.45 7.37 -19.60
C GLY A 62 -16.56 7.22 -20.64
N GLY A 63 -17.82 7.15 -20.20
CA GLY A 63 -19.03 7.44 -20.99
C GLY A 63 -19.35 6.59 -22.23
N ASN A 64 -18.45 5.75 -22.72
CA ASN A 64 -18.63 4.85 -23.86
C ASN A 64 -18.11 3.46 -23.46
N ASP A 65 -18.78 2.40 -23.91
CA ASP A 65 -18.78 1.03 -23.35
C ASP A 65 -17.44 0.25 -23.30
N GLU A 66 -16.29 0.91 -23.43
CA GLU A 66 -14.97 0.30 -23.26
C GLU A 66 -14.36 0.73 -21.92
N SER A 67 -14.59 -0.08 -20.89
CA SER A 67 -13.85 0.06 -19.62
C SER A 67 -12.43 -0.46 -19.81
N ALA A 68 -11.43 0.38 -19.62
CA ALA A 68 -10.04 -0.03 -19.63
C ALA A 68 -9.67 -0.61 -18.26
N LEU A 69 -9.05 -1.79 -18.28
CA LEU A 69 -8.44 -2.40 -17.10
C LEU A 69 -7.04 -1.82 -16.92
N VAL A 70 -6.81 -1.17 -15.79
CA VAL A 70 -5.52 -0.57 -15.41
C VAL A 70 -5.01 -1.24 -14.14
N LEU A 71 -3.74 -1.61 -14.12
CA LEU A 71 -3.09 -2.20 -12.94
C LEU A 71 -2.16 -1.17 -12.30
N GLY A 72 -2.40 -0.82 -11.04
CA GLY A 72 -1.53 0.06 -10.24
C GLY A 72 -0.77 -0.75 -9.19
N CYS A 73 0.54 -0.91 -9.35
CA CYS A 73 1.38 -1.66 -8.41
C CYS A 73 2.24 -0.74 -7.55
N SER A 74 2.47 -1.14 -6.30
CA SER A 74 3.46 -0.55 -5.43
C SER A 74 4.89 -1.00 -5.79
N GLU A 75 5.87 -0.30 -5.22
CA GLU A 75 7.20 -0.88 -5.02
C GLU A 75 7.15 -2.11 -4.11
N ILE A 76 8.26 -2.85 -4.03
CA ILE A 76 8.40 -3.97 -3.10
C ILE A 76 8.75 -3.42 -1.71
N ILE A 77 7.90 -3.71 -0.72
CA ILE A 77 7.96 -3.14 0.63
C ILE A 77 8.13 -4.27 1.67
N PRO A 78 9.10 -4.17 2.59
CA PRO A 78 9.24 -5.13 3.68
C PRO A 78 8.12 -4.98 4.72
N LEU A 79 7.56 -6.09 5.19
CA LEU A 79 6.63 -6.09 6.32
C LEU A 79 7.43 -6.05 7.63
N LEU A 80 7.37 -4.91 8.31
CA LEU A 80 8.10 -4.67 9.55
C LEU A 80 7.15 -4.69 10.76
N PRO A 81 7.64 -5.06 11.96
CA PRO A 81 6.87 -4.92 13.18
C PRO A 81 6.51 -3.46 13.42
N THR A 82 5.26 -3.20 13.79
CA THR A 82 4.86 -1.87 14.27
C THR A 82 5.54 -1.64 15.61
N VAL A 83 6.59 -0.81 15.62
CA VAL A 83 7.16 -0.34 16.89
C VAL A 83 6.10 0.57 17.50
N LYS A 84 5.42 0.13 18.55
CA LYS A 84 4.65 1.05 19.38
C LYS A 84 5.66 2.05 19.91
N SER A 85 5.72 3.23 19.30
CA SER A 85 6.40 4.37 19.90
C SER A 85 5.58 4.75 21.13
N ASN A 86 5.87 4.08 22.25
CA ASN A 86 5.57 4.65 23.55
C ASN A 86 6.38 5.95 23.57
N SER A 87 5.68 7.08 23.44
CA SER A 87 6.23 8.39 23.76
C SER A 87 7.13 8.28 24.98
N LEU A 88 8.41 8.63 24.82
CA LEU A 88 9.41 8.59 25.89
C LEU A 88 8.89 9.32 27.14
N PRO A 89 9.04 8.75 28.37
CA PRO A 89 9.07 9.58 29.56
C PRO A 89 10.34 10.43 29.49
N GLY A 90 10.18 11.73 29.74
CA GLY A 90 11.16 12.76 29.40
C GLY A 90 12.61 12.44 29.75
N THR A 91 13.50 12.76 28.82
CA THR A 91 14.90 13.05 29.11
C THR A 91 15.30 14.22 28.22
N LYS A 92 15.28 15.42 28.81
CA LYS A 92 16.06 16.56 28.32
C LYS A 92 17.53 16.14 28.34
N ILE A 93 18.15 15.96 27.18
CA ILE A 93 19.56 16.28 26.98
C ILE A 93 19.65 16.89 25.58
N GLY A 94 19.92 18.19 25.54
CA GLY A 94 20.11 18.91 24.29
C GLY A 94 21.45 18.57 23.66
N SER A 95 21.48 18.58 22.33
CA SER A 95 22.65 18.89 21.52
C SER A 95 22.16 19.41 20.18
N TYR A 96 22.36 20.72 19.96
CA TYR A 96 22.28 21.38 18.66
C TYR A 96 23.35 20.79 17.74
N ILE A 97 22.99 20.39 16.51
CA ILE A 97 23.89 20.51 15.36
C ILE A 97 23.07 20.91 14.12
N THR A 98 23.63 21.90 13.43
CA THR A 98 23.19 22.75 12.32
C THR A 98 23.22 22.09 10.93
N SER A 99 22.33 22.60 10.07
CA SER A 99 22.39 22.80 8.61
C SER A 99 22.69 21.62 7.66
N LEU A 100 21.84 21.47 6.65
CA LEU A 100 22.27 21.24 5.26
C LEU A 100 21.44 22.11 4.31
N ASP A 101 22.16 22.85 3.47
CA ASP A 101 21.69 23.91 2.57
C ASP A 101 20.81 23.42 1.41
N ALA A 102 19.88 24.30 1.01
CA ALA A 102 19.61 24.69 -0.38
C ALA A 102 19.06 26.13 -0.39
#